data_AF-A0A9E0TGF2-F1
#
_entry.id   AF-A0A9E0TGF2-F1
#
_cell.length_a   1.000
_cell.length_b   1.000
_cell.length_c   1.000
_cell.angle_alpha   90.00
_cell.angle_beta   90.00
_cell.angle_gamma   90.00
#
_symmetry.space_group_name_H-M   'P 1'
#
loop_
_entity.id
_entity.type
_entity.pdbx_description
1 polymer ?
#
loop_
_entity_poly.entity_id
_entity_poly.type
_entity_poly.pdbx_seq_one_letter_code
_entity_poly.pdbx_strand_id
1 'polypeptide(L)'
;MQNIKIPKKLIEVALPLDDINEACAYEKMPGIGAHPRGIHLWWARRPLAAARAILFAQMVNDPGYERSMGRGVNKERAKVERERLFQLIRGLVKWENTNDQNLLAQAREEIRKSWQETCELNKAHPDAATLFDPTRVPAFHDPFGGGGALPLEAQRIGLDSNSSDLNPVAVMINKAMIEIPPKFANKEPVGPIQKGSSQGRTIQFTGNQGLAEDIRRYGVWLIDEALKTVAPLYPVIELPAQYGGGKAPVIAWLWARTVKSPNPAFSHIEVPLVSSYVISNKVGKEAYVHPVISGAAYTFEVREGKPPKGAEYGTKSGPRGANFLCLMSGSPISADYIRDEGKAGRIGMRLLAIVAEGGRRRVYLSPTEEHELVAKSAQPTWKPEVPFFQQALGFRVGNYGISTWADLFTSRQLVGLGTISELVGKAKEKVRADASNVGWPDGDGLADGGSGAIAYGEALAVYLAFALDRCADFSNTCTRWVPGNQKVMNLFGKQTVSMTWDFPEANIFLETVGGYVPAAKYVADCVETLPWNVSSGHASQADAANNSITCCIPDDCIDENRHPLFMARAVLRELI
;
A
#
# COMPACT_ATOMS: atom_id res chain seq x y z
N MET A 1 14.29 28.18 38.69
CA MET A 1 14.42 27.25 37.55
C MET A 1 15.80 27.47 36.94
N GLN A 2 16.66 26.45 36.92
CA GLN A 2 17.88 26.55 36.11
C GLN A 2 17.46 26.37 34.64
N ASN A 3 17.91 27.26 33.75
CA ASN A 3 17.62 27.11 32.34
C ASN A 3 18.38 25.91 31.77
N ILE A 4 17.65 25.01 31.09
CA ILE A 4 18.25 23.94 30.28
C ILE A 4 19.10 24.59 29.18
N LYS A 5 20.34 24.11 29.05
CA LYS A 5 21.29 24.56 28.03
C LYS A 5 21.18 23.65 26.81
N ILE A 6 20.72 24.21 25.69
CA ILE A 6 20.49 23.45 24.46
C ILE A 6 21.50 23.93 23.41
N PRO A 7 22.48 23.09 23.03
CA PRO A 7 23.26 23.25 21.80
C PRO A 7 22.42 23.63 20.59
N LYS A 8 22.87 24.64 19.84
CA LYS A 8 22.35 24.82 18.48
C LYS A 8 22.50 23.52 17.68
N LYS A 9 21.42 23.07 17.05
CA LYS A 9 21.35 21.85 16.24
C LYS A 9 21.65 22.14 14.78
N LEU A 10 22.08 21.11 14.05
CA LEU A 10 22.42 21.24 12.64
C LEU A 10 21.22 21.72 11.80
N ILE A 11 20.02 21.25 12.14
CA ILE A 11 18.76 21.66 11.51
C ILE A 11 18.47 23.16 11.62
N GLU A 12 19.00 23.86 12.61
CA GLU A 12 18.80 25.30 12.85
C GLU A 12 19.80 26.19 12.10
N VAL A 13 20.69 25.60 11.29
CA VAL A 13 21.78 26.32 10.63
C VAL A 13 21.74 26.13 9.12
N ALA A 14 21.99 24.90 8.66
CA ALA A 14 22.07 24.60 7.24
C ALA A 14 21.96 23.09 7.02
N LEU A 15 21.44 22.70 5.85
CA LEU A 15 21.33 21.32 5.40
C LEU A 15 21.65 21.23 3.90
N PRO A 16 22.13 20.08 3.40
CA PRO A 16 22.34 19.84 1.97
C PRO A 16 20.99 19.61 1.27
N LEU A 17 20.19 20.68 1.12
CA LEU A 17 18.80 20.59 0.67
C LEU A 17 18.65 20.05 -0.76
N ASP A 18 19.54 20.42 -1.67
CA ASP A 18 19.49 19.93 -3.05
C ASP A 18 19.63 18.41 -3.12
N ASP A 19 20.58 17.85 -2.35
CA ASP A 19 20.79 16.40 -2.25
C ASP A 19 19.58 15.68 -1.61
N ILE A 20 19.00 16.27 -0.55
CA ILE A 20 17.80 15.72 0.11
C ILE A 20 16.61 15.72 -0.87
N ASN A 21 16.41 16.82 -1.60
CA ASN A 21 15.31 16.98 -2.55
C ASN A 21 15.44 16.02 -3.74
N GLU A 22 16.64 15.86 -4.29
CA GLU A 22 16.93 14.89 -5.35
C GLU A 22 16.60 13.46 -4.90
N ALA A 23 17.06 13.07 -3.70
CA ALA A 23 16.76 11.76 -3.13
C ALA A 23 15.26 11.55 -2.90
N CYS A 24 14.54 12.57 -2.43
CA CYS A 24 13.09 12.52 -2.26
C CYS A 24 12.33 12.39 -3.58
N ALA A 25 12.82 13.03 -4.65
CA ALA A 25 12.25 12.90 -5.99
C ALA A 25 12.50 11.50 -6.56
N TYR A 26 13.71 10.98 -6.40
CA TYR A 26 14.08 9.61 -6.80
C TYR A 26 13.22 8.57 -6.08
N GLU A 27 13.00 8.72 -4.77
CA GLU A 27 12.15 7.80 -3.99
C GLU A 27 10.72 7.70 -4.57
N LYS A 28 10.17 8.78 -5.13
CA LYS A 28 8.83 8.80 -5.73
C LYS A 28 8.77 8.17 -7.12
N MET A 29 9.90 7.87 -7.75
CA MET A 29 9.91 7.31 -9.11
C MET A 29 9.34 5.89 -9.15
N PRO A 30 8.61 5.52 -10.23
CA PRO A 30 8.27 4.14 -10.49
C PRO A 30 9.54 3.30 -10.71
N GLY A 31 9.54 2.05 -10.23
CA GLY A 31 10.59 1.08 -10.57
C GLY A 31 11.83 1.08 -9.67
N ILE A 32 11.85 1.82 -8.55
CA ILE A 32 12.95 1.78 -7.57
C ILE A 32 13.02 0.47 -6.75
N GLY A 33 12.12 -0.48 -7.01
CA GLY A 33 12.03 -1.76 -6.31
C GLY A 33 11.01 -1.75 -5.16
N ALA A 34 11.15 -2.75 -4.29
CA ALA A 34 10.34 -2.87 -3.08
C ALA A 34 10.65 -1.71 -2.12
N HIS A 35 9.63 -1.18 -1.46
CA HIS A 35 9.77 -0.02 -0.59
C HIS A 35 8.77 -0.16 0.56
N PRO A 36 9.03 0.33 1.78
CA PRO A 36 8.07 0.21 2.89
C PRO A 36 6.65 0.76 2.62
N ARG A 37 6.48 1.57 1.55
CA ARG A 37 5.18 2.09 1.09
C ARG A 37 4.33 1.06 0.36
N GLY A 38 4.95 -0.04 -0.05
CA GLY A 38 4.31 -1.15 -0.74
C GLY A 38 3.59 -2.11 0.21
N ILE A 39 3.96 -2.11 1.51
CA ILE A 39 3.28 -2.89 2.57
C ILE A 39 1.80 -2.48 2.63
N HIS A 40 1.53 -1.19 2.81
CA HIS A 40 0.19 -0.62 2.74
C HIS A 40 0.26 0.84 2.28
N LEU A 41 -0.65 1.24 1.39
CA LEU A 41 -0.70 2.59 0.86
C LEU A 41 -1.13 3.58 1.96
N TRP A 42 -0.41 4.70 2.09
CA TRP A 42 -0.82 5.82 2.93
C TRP A 42 -0.59 7.14 2.18
N TRP A 43 -1.66 7.92 2.00
CA TRP A 43 -1.65 9.08 1.09
C TRP A 43 -0.69 10.20 1.51
N ALA A 44 -0.48 10.39 2.81
CA ALA A 44 0.34 11.48 3.34
C ALA A 44 1.71 10.99 3.85
N ARG A 45 2.25 9.92 3.27
CA ARG A 45 3.55 9.39 3.69
C ARG A 45 4.68 10.34 3.28
N ARG A 46 5.53 10.69 4.25
CA ARG A 46 6.72 11.52 4.04
C ARG A 46 7.84 10.68 3.39
N PRO A 47 8.67 11.25 2.50
CA PRO A 47 9.84 10.55 1.96
C PRO A 47 10.76 10.09 3.09
N LEU A 48 11.25 8.85 3.01
CA LEU A 48 12.18 8.30 4.00
C LEU A 48 13.51 9.06 4.00
N ALA A 49 13.98 9.49 2.82
CA ALA A 49 15.19 10.30 2.69
C ALA A 49 15.14 11.58 3.53
N ALA A 50 14.07 12.39 3.38
CA ALA A 50 13.87 13.61 4.18
C ALA A 50 13.72 13.30 5.67
N ALA A 51 12.91 12.29 6.02
CA ALA A 51 12.72 11.89 7.42
C ALA A 51 14.05 11.57 8.11
N ARG A 52 14.88 10.74 7.49
CA ARG A 52 16.20 10.36 8.01
C ARG A 52 17.15 11.54 8.18
N ALA A 53 17.24 12.41 7.16
CA ALA A 53 18.12 13.58 7.20
C ALA A 53 17.73 14.57 8.31
N ILE A 54 16.44 14.83 8.47
CA ILE A 54 15.91 15.79 9.44
C ILE A 54 16.07 15.25 10.86
N LEU A 55 15.76 13.97 11.10
CA LEU A 55 15.97 13.33 12.39
C LEU A 55 17.44 13.34 12.80
N PHE A 56 18.34 13.01 11.87
CA PHE A 56 19.78 13.10 12.11
C PHE A 56 20.20 14.53 12.47
N ALA A 57 19.79 15.52 11.67
CA ALA A 57 20.14 16.91 11.88
C ALA A 57 19.54 17.55 13.14
N GLN A 58 18.39 17.05 13.60
CA GLN A 58 17.78 17.45 14.86
C GLN A 58 18.57 16.94 16.06
N MET A 59 19.14 15.73 15.97
CA MET A 59 19.88 15.12 17.07
C MET A 59 21.32 15.61 17.14
N VAL A 60 21.92 15.93 15.99
CA VAL A 60 23.33 16.36 15.89
C VAL A 60 23.49 17.86 16.13
N ASN A 61 24.46 18.21 16.99
CA ASN A 61 24.77 19.60 17.30
C ASN A 61 25.53 20.27 16.14
N ASP A 62 25.28 21.56 15.88
CA ASP A 62 26.13 22.36 15.01
C ASP A 62 27.52 22.57 15.66
N PRO A 63 28.63 22.46 14.91
CA PRO A 63 29.97 22.64 15.45
C PRO A 63 30.37 24.12 15.67
N GLY A 64 29.55 25.09 15.25
CA GLY A 64 29.86 26.52 15.31
C GLY A 64 29.91 27.10 16.72
N TYR A 65 30.70 28.18 16.89
CA TYR A 65 30.84 28.86 18.18
C TYR A 65 29.54 29.52 18.65
N GLU A 66 29.05 29.09 19.81
CA GLU A 66 27.86 29.63 20.48
C GLU A 66 28.26 30.46 21.70
N ARG A 67 28.26 31.80 21.54
CA ARG A 67 28.78 32.76 22.53
C ARG A 67 28.09 32.67 23.88
N SER A 68 26.77 32.45 23.90
CA SER A 68 25.95 32.31 25.11
C SER A 68 26.33 31.08 25.95
N MET A 69 26.92 30.06 25.32
CA MET A 69 27.30 28.80 25.98
C MET A 69 28.82 28.58 26.05
N GLY A 70 29.62 29.46 25.46
CA GLY A 70 31.09 29.35 25.45
C GLY A 70 31.62 28.08 24.76
N ARG A 71 30.87 27.56 23.78
CA ARG A 71 31.06 26.23 23.17
C ARG A 71 31.26 26.35 21.65
N GLY A 72 31.88 25.33 21.04
CA GLY A 72 32.01 25.20 19.59
C GLY A 72 33.38 25.61 19.07
N VAL A 73 33.63 25.37 17.78
CA VAL A 73 34.88 25.75 17.12
C VAL A 73 34.74 27.06 16.35
N ASN A 74 35.87 27.67 15.97
CA ASN A 74 35.87 28.87 15.15
C ASN A 74 35.15 28.64 13.80
N LYS A 75 34.76 29.73 13.13
CA LYS A 75 33.94 29.68 11.91
C LYS A 75 34.53 28.78 10.81
N GLU A 76 35.85 28.79 10.62
CA GLU A 76 36.51 28.00 9.57
C GLU A 76 36.47 26.51 9.87
N ARG A 77 36.85 26.11 11.10
CA ARG A 77 36.76 24.71 11.54
C ARG A 77 35.31 24.22 11.57
N ALA A 78 34.38 25.08 11.98
CA ALA A 78 32.94 24.75 11.98
C ALA A 78 32.44 24.47 10.56
N LYS A 79 32.94 25.21 9.54
CA LYS A 79 32.57 24.96 8.14
C LYS A 79 33.07 23.60 7.66
N VAL A 80 34.32 23.24 7.99
CA VAL A 80 34.90 21.93 7.62
C VAL A 80 34.13 20.79 8.28
N GLU A 81 33.87 20.90 9.59
CA GLU A 81 33.16 19.85 10.33
C GLU A 81 31.69 19.74 9.90
N ARG A 82 31.03 20.86 9.62
CA ARG A 82 29.67 20.87 9.07
C ARG A 82 29.60 20.18 7.70
N GLU A 83 30.59 20.41 6.84
CA GLU A 83 30.64 19.73 5.54
C GLU A 83 30.86 18.22 5.71
N ARG A 84 31.65 17.77 6.69
CA ARG A 84 31.76 16.32 7.03
C ARG A 84 30.40 15.74 7.42
N LEU A 85 29.64 16.43 8.27
CA LEU A 85 28.28 16.02 8.66
C LEU A 85 27.33 16.04 7.46
N PHE A 86 27.49 16.98 6.52
CA PHE A 86 26.70 17.01 5.28
C PHE A 86 27.04 15.85 4.36
N GLN A 87 28.31 15.45 4.23
CA GLN A 87 28.67 14.24 3.49
C GLN A 87 28.02 12.99 4.09
N LEU A 88 27.91 12.92 5.42
CA LEU A 88 27.17 11.85 6.09
C LEU A 88 25.67 11.89 5.73
N ILE A 89 25.04 13.07 5.76
CA ILE A 89 23.64 13.23 5.31
C ILE A 89 23.47 12.81 3.84
N ARG A 90 24.36 13.23 2.93
CA ARG A 90 24.33 12.84 1.51
C ARG A 90 24.45 11.34 1.31
N GLY A 91 25.25 10.66 2.14
CA GLY A 91 25.27 9.21 2.18
C GLY A 91 23.93 8.65 2.67
N LEU A 92 23.41 9.20 3.77
CA LEU A 92 22.20 8.71 4.43
C LEU A 92 20.95 8.85 3.56
N VAL A 93 20.81 9.88 2.72
CA VAL A 93 19.59 10.08 1.93
C VAL A 93 19.46 9.17 0.71
N LYS A 94 20.56 8.54 0.28
CA LYS A 94 20.57 7.66 -0.89
C LYS A 94 19.78 6.38 -0.67
N TRP A 95 19.00 5.99 -1.67
CA TRP A 95 18.11 4.83 -1.59
C TRP A 95 18.89 3.53 -1.33
N GLU A 96 19.97 3.33 -2.08
CA GLU A 96 20.87 2.17 -2.01
C GLU A 96 21.55 2.02 -0.64
N ASN A 97 21.67 3.10 0.14
CA ASN A 97 22.32 3.11 1.45
C ASN A 97 21.35 2.94 2.61
N THR A 98 20.05 2.74 2.36
CA THR A 98 19.00 2.71 3.40
C THR A 98 19.24 1.67 4.50
N ASN A 99 19.95 0.59 4.21
CA ASN A 99 20.30 -0.44 5.20
C ASN A 99 21.81 -0.62 5.39
N ASP A 100 22.64 0.33 4.94
CA ASP A 100 24.09 0.28 5.12
C ASP A 100 24.45 0.40 6.62
N GLN A 101 24.88 -0.71 7.22
CA GLN A 101 25.17 -0.78 8.64
C GLN A 101 26.37 0.08 9.04
N ASN A 102 27.37 0.25 8.17
CA ASN A 102 28.54 1.07 8.46
C ASN A 102 28.17 2.55 8.51
N LEU A 103 27.35 2.99 7.54
CA LEU A 103 26.86 4.35 7.48
C LEU A 103 25.92 4.68 8.66
N LEU A 104 25.00 3.76 8.98
CA LEU A 104 24.10 3.91 10.12
C LEU A 104 24.86 3.91 11.45
N ALA A 105 25.93 3.12 11.58
CA ALA A 105 26.80 3.15 12.77
C ALA A 105 27.51 4.50 12.95
N GLN A 106 28.01 5.10 11.85
CA GLN A 106 28.58 6.44 11.89
C GLN A 106 27.54 7.48 12.33
N ALA A 107 26.32 7.42 11.78
CA ALA A 107 25.23 8.32 12.17
C ALA A 107 24.86 8.19 13.65
N ARG A 108 24.72 6.96 14.16
CA ARG A 108 24.47 6.66 15.57
C ARG A 108 25.56 7.22 16.49
N GLU A 109 26.82 7.14 16.07
CA GLU A 109 27.94 7.68 16.83
C GLU A 109 27.92 9.20 16.92
N GLU A 110 27.63 9.92 15.83
CA GLU A 110 27.50 11.38 15.86
C GLU A 110 26.32 11.87 16.72
N ILE A 111 25.21 11.12 16.70
CA ILE A 111 24.05 11.35 17.58
C ILE A 111 24.47 11.17 19.05
N ARG A 112 25.18 10.07 19.37
CA ARG A 112 25.66 9.79 20.73
C ARG A 112 26.60 10.87 21.24
N LYS A 113 27.59 11.28 20.45
CA LYS A 113 28.52 12.38 20.81
C LYS A 113 27.76 13.67 21.10
N SER A 114 26.81 14.04 20.23
CA SER A 114 26.00 15.25 20.39
C SER A 114 25.13 15.22 21.64
N TRP A 115 24.61 14.03 21.99
CA TRP A 115 23.83 13.83 23.20
C TRP A 115 24.69 13.90 24.47
N GLN A 116 25.84 13.22 24.49
CA GLN A 116 26.78 13.27 25.62
C GLN A 116 27.24 14.69 25.92
N GLU A 117 27.50 15.47 24.88
CA GLU A 117 27.83 16.87 25.02
C GLU A 117 26.66 17.70 25.59
N THR A 118 25.43 17.43 25.16
CA THR A 118 24.22 18.05 25.72
C THR A 118 24.07 17.69 27.21
N CYS A 119 24.36 16.45 27.58
CA CYS A 119 24.31 16.00 28.98
C CYS A 119 25.37 16.71 29.83
N GLU A 120 26.60 16.82 29.34
CA GLU A 120 27.69 17.50 30.05
C GLU A 120 27.37 18.97 30.32
N LEU A 121 26.73 19.67 29.37
CA LEU A 121 26.29 21.06 29.58
C LEU A 121 25.24 21.21 30.69
N ASN A 122 24.43 20.17 30.89
CA ASN A 122 23.32 20.16 31.84
C ASN A 122 23.60 19.31 33.09
N LYS A 123 24.85 18.86 33.32
CA LYS A 123 25.21 18.01 34.47
C LYS A 123 24.89 18.61 35.84
N ALA A 124 24.77 19.93 35.92
CA ALA A 124 24.44 20.65 37.14
C ALA A 124 22.92 20.87 37.33
N HIS A 125 22.10 20.43 36.37
CA HIS A 125 20.64 20.51 36.46
C HIS A 125 20.14 19.59 37.59
N PRO A 126 19.15 20.01 38.42
CA PRO A 126 18.63 19.19 39.52
C PRO A 126 18.17 17.80 39.08
N ASP A 127 17.55 17.72 37.91
CA ASP A 127 17.04 16.49 37.31
C ASP A 127 18.00 15.86 36.28
N ALA A 128 19.31 16.18 36.33
CA ALA A 128 20.26 15.67 35.35
C ALA A 128 20.31 14.14 35.27
N ALA A 129 20.12 13.46 36.41
CA ALA A 129 20.09 12.01 36.48
C ALA A 129 18.95 11.37 35.66
N THR A 130 17.85 12.09 35.43
CA THR A 130 16.68 11.60 34.68
C THR A 130 16.57 12.21 33.29
N LEU A 131 16.90 13.49 33.12
CA LEU A 131 16.75 14.23 31.86
C LEU A 131 17.98 14.15 30.94
N PHE A 132 19.17 13.91 31.50
CA PHE A 132 20.46 14.05 30.83
C PHE A 132 21.39 12.86 31.08
N ASP A 133 20.87 11.65 30.88
CA ASP A 133 21.66 10.41 30.95
C ASP A 133 22.56 10.26 29.71
N PRO A 134 23.91 10.35 29.83
CA PRO A 134 24.82 10.25 28.69
C PRO A 134 24.90 8.84 28.09
N THR A 135 24.35 7.82 28.76
CA THR A 135 24.36 6.43 28.30
C THR A 135 23.13 6.08 27.46
N ARG A 136 22.05 6.87 27.56
CA ARG A 136 20.78 6.65 26.87
C ARG A 136 20.37 7.88 26.08
N VAL A 137 20.31 7.75 24.75
CA VAL A 137 19.77 8.79 23.88
C VAL A 137 18.26 8.96 24.10
N PRO A 138 17.70 10.17 23.93
CA PRO A 138 16.27 10.40 24.07
C PRO A 138 15.45 9.53 23.11
N ALA A 139 14.31 9.02 23.60
CA ALA A 139 13.35 8.31 22.76
C ALA A 139 12.69 9.26 21.75
N PHE A 140 12.38 8.73 20.57
CA PHE A 140 11.56 9.40 19.57
C PHE A 140 10.08 9.14 19.85
N HIS A 141 9.26 10.19 19.72
CA HIS A 141 7.81 10.09 19.84
C HIS A 141 7.12 10.86 18.70
N ASP A 142 6.25 10.17 17.96
CA ASP A 142 5.38 10.76 16.94
C ASP A 142 3.91 10.51 17.29
N PRO A 143 3.19 11.51 17.82
CA PRO A 143 1.78 11.36 18.16
C PRO A 143 0.83 11.42 16.94
N PHE A 144 1.39 11.49 15.72
CA PHE A 144 0.65 11.49 14.45
C PHE A 144 1.32 10.57 13.44
N GLY A 145 1.58 9.33 13.84
CA GLY A 145 2.43 8.38 13.13
C GLY A 145 2.05 8.16 11.66
N GLY A 146 0.75 8.26 11.31
CA GLY A 146 0.27 8.15 9.94
C GLY A 146 0.87 6.96 9.17
N GLY A 147 1.65 7.24 8.12
CA GLY A 147 2.28 6.21 7.28
C GLY A 147 3.58 5.61 7.85
N GLY A 148 4.01 6.02 9.04
CA GLY A 148 5.13 5.42 9.78
C GLY A 148 6.54 5.80 9.31
N ALA A 149 6.68 6.83 8.45
CA ALA A 149 7.98 7.21 7.89
C ALA A 149 8.96 7.72 8.97
N LEU A 150 8.53 8.65 9.81
CA LEU A 150 9.38 9.20 10.88
C LEU A 150 9.77 8.15 11.93
N PRO A 151 8.83 7.40 12.53
CA PRO A 151 9.21 6.40 13.52
C PRO A 151 10.07 5.28 12.95
N LEU A 152 9.87 4.88 11.68
CA LEU A 152 10.75 3.91 11.01
C LEU A 152 12.19 4.44 10.88
N GLU A 153 12.36 5.67 10.42
CA GLU A 153 13.69 6.23 10.21
C GLU A 153 14.38 6.59 11.53
N ALA A 154 13.62 6.97 12.56
CA ALA A 154 14.12 7.16 13.93
C ALA A 154 14.69 5.84 14.48
N GLN A 155 13.94 4.75 14.35
CA GLN A 155 14.40 3.41 14.72
C GLN A 155 15.66 3.00 13.94
N ARG A 156 15.69 3.27 12.63
CA ARG A 156 16.83 2.95 11.77
C ARG A 156 18.13 3.63 12.20
N ILE A 157 18.07 4.90 12.63
CA ILE A 157 19.22 5.63 13.16
C ILE A 157 19.47 5.36 14.65
N GLY A 158 18.78 4.40 15.26
CA GLY A 158 19.07 3.87 16.60
C GLY A 158 18.35 4.55 17.76
N LEU A 159 17.24 5.25 17.50
CA LEU A 159 16.39 5.82 18.55
C LEU A 159 15.31 4.81 18.98
N ASP A 160 14.97 4.80 20.27
CA ASP A 160 13.78 4.11 20.78
C ASP A 160 12.54 4.79 20.19
N SER A 161 11.80 4.11 19.31
CA SER A 161 10.77 4.73 18.49
C SER A 161 9.36 4.44 19.01
N ASN A 162 8.65 5.49 19.41
CA ASN A 162 7.27 5.44 19.87
C ASN A 162 6.37 6.21 18.91
N SER A 163 5.26 5.61 18.51
CA SER A 163 4.31 6.17 17.57
C SER A 163 2.89 6.03 18.11
N SER A 164 2.05 7.03 17.90
CA SER A 164 0.62 6.89 18.13
C SER A 164 -0.19 7.57 17.05
N ASP A 165 -1.42 7.11 16.88
CA ASP A 165 -2.40 7.75 16.00
C ASP A 165 -3.81 7.43 16.48
N LEU A 166 -4.77 8.31 16.20
CA LEU A 166 -6.19 8.02 16.42
C LEU A 166 -6.71 7.00 15.40
N ASN A 167 -6.14 7.01 14.19
CA ASN A 167 -6.54 6.12 13.11
C ASN A 167 -5.93 4.72 13.31
N PRO A 168 -6.75 3.67 13.52
CA PRO A 168 -6.24 2.33 13.76
C PRO A 168 -5.45 1.77 12.55
N VAL A 169 -5.76 2.20 11.32
CA VAL A 169 -5.00 1.78 10.13
C VAL A 169 -3.57 2.33 10.20
N ALA A 170 -3.40 3.59 10.60
CA ALA A 170 -2.07 4.17 10.79
C ALA A 170 -1.27 3.39 11.87
N VAL A 171 -1.92 3.05 12.98
CA VAL A 171 -1.32 2.25 14.05
C VAL A 171 -0.86 0.89 13.54
N MET A 172 -1.71 0.18 12.79
CA MET A 172 -1.36 -1.13 12.22
C MET A 172 -0.19 -1.05 11.23
N ILE A 173 -0.14 -0.01 10.39
CA ILE A 173 1.00 0.24 9.49
C ILE A 173 2.29 0.43 10.31
N ASN A 174 2.22 1.23 11.37
CA ASN A 174 3.37 1.47 12.24
C ASN A 174 3.83 0.17 12.92
N LYS A 175 2.92 -0.61 13.52
CA LYS A 175 3.24 -1.92 14.12
C LYS A 175 3.95 -2.85 13.12
N ALA A 176 3.43 -2.94 11.90
CA ALA A 176 4.01 -3.75 10.83
C ALA A 176 5.39 -3.26 10.34
N MET A 177 5.73 -1.99 10.57
CA MET A 177 7.00 -1.42 10.13
C MET A 177 8.06 -1.41 11.23
N ILE A 178 7.70 -1.11 12.48
CA ILE A 178 8.67 -0.84 13.57
C ILE A 178 8.59 -1.83 14.73
N GLU A 179 7.46 -2.52 14.93
CA GLU A 179 7.26 -3.39 16.10
C GLU A 179 7.48 -4.87 15.74
N ILE A 180 6.82 -5.34 14.68
CA ILE A 180 6.82 -6.74 14.26
C ILE A 180 8.18 -7.21 13.72
N PRO A 181 8.85 -6.54 12.75
CA PRO A 181 10.05 -7.11 12.13
C PRO A 181 11.19 -7.39 13.13
N PRO A 182 11.56 -6.48 14.05
CA PRO A 182 12.62 -6.75 15.03
C PRO A 182 12.33 -7.94 15.96
N LYS A 183 11.04 -8.25 16.26
CA LYS A 183 10.66 -9.39 17.11
C LYS A 183 10.94 -10.74 16.48
N PHE A 184 10.89 -10.82 15.15
CA PHE A 184 11.00 -12.08 14.40
C PHE A 184 12.20 -12.09 13.44
N ALA A 185 13.13 -11.16 13.60
CA ALA A 185 14.37 -11.12 12.84
C ALA A 185 15.20 -12.40 13.04
N ASN A 186 15.84 -12.87 11.98
CA ASN A 186 16.69 -14.06 11.94
C ASN A 186 15.98 -15.36 12.35
N LYS A 187 14.64 -15.41 12.27
CA LYS A 187 13.86 -16.63 12.44
C LYS A 187 13.78 -17.37 11.10
N GLU A 188 13.84 -18.70 11.16
CA GLU A 188 13.57 -19.57 10.02
C GLU A 188 12.06 -19.58 9.71
N PRO A 189 11.67 -19.63 8.43
CA PRO A 189 10.27 -19.74 8.04
C PRO A 189 9.68 -21.09 8.46
N VAL A 190 8.47 -21.08 9.02
CA VAL A 190 7.78 -22.28 9.53
C VAL A 190 6.69 -22.78 8.58
N GLY A 191 6.33 -21.96 7.59
CA GLY A 191 5.24 -22.23 6.66
C GLY A 191 5.52 -23.37 5.68
N PRO A 192 4.44 -23.91 5.08
CA PRO A 192 4.52 -25.08 4.21
C PRO A 192 5.39 -24.81 2.98
N ILE A 193 6.34 -25.70 2.74
CA ILE A 193 7.19 -25.66 1.53
C ILE A 193 6.35 -26.07 0.32
N GLN A 194 6.44 -25.30 -0.75
CA GLN A 194 5.63 -25.53 -1.94
C GLN A 194 6.17 -26.67 -2.80
N LYS A 195 5.25 -27.45 -3.39
CA LYS A 195 5.61 -28.54 -4.30
C LYS A 195 6.33 -27.97 -5.53
N GLY A 196 7.53 -28.47 -5.80
CA GLY A 196 8.35 -28.03 -6.94
C GLY A 196 9.26 -26.83 -6.66
N SER A 197 9.27 -26.28 -5.44
CA SER A 197 10.32 -25.32 -5.06
C SER A 197 11.67 -26.04 -4.99
N SER A 198 12.66 -25.57 -5.74
CA SER A 198 14.03 -26.10 -5.77
C SER A 198 14.82 -25.68 -4.53
N GLN A 199 14.39 -26.08 -3.33
CA GLN A 199 15.16 -25.92 -2.10
C GLN A 199 15.99 -27.18 -1.82
N GLY A 200 17.00 -27.40 -2.67
CA GLY A 200 18.10 -28.34 -2.46
C GLY A 200 19.39 -27.68 -1.96
N ARG A 201 19.32 -26.40 -1.54
CA ARG A 201 20.44 -25.67 -0.94
C ARG A 201 20.06 -25.26 0.47
N THR A 202 21.00 -25.36 1.40
CA THR A 202 20.91 -24.75 2.73
C THR A 202 20.84 -23.23 2.57
N ILE A 203 19.62 -22.69 2.43
CA ILE A 203 19.39 -21.25 2.40
C ILE A 203 19.35 -20.80 3.85
N GLN A 204 20.33 -20.02 4.27
CA GLN A 204 20.31 -19.36 5.57
C GLN A 204 19.45 -18.09 5.46
N PHE A 205 18.41 -17.98 6.29
CA PHE A 205 17.55 -16.79 6.33
C PHE A 205 18.16 -15.75 7.28
N THR A 206 18.30 -14.50 6.82
CA THR A 206 18.89 -13.40 7.58
C THR A 206 17.94 -12.22 7.66
N GLY A 207 17.98 -11.48 8.77
CA GLY A 207 17.09 -10.35 9.03
C GLY A 207 15.62 -10.74 8.90
N ASN A 208 14.87 -10.02 8.07
CA ASN A 208 13.42 -10.25 7.88
C ASN A 208 13.08 -11.33 6.84
N GLN A 209 14.07 -12.01 6.25
CA GLN A 209 13.85 -12.95 5.15
C GLN A 209 12.94 -14.13 5.52
N GLY A 210 13.04 -14.67 6.74
CA GLY A 210 12.16 -15.77 7.17
C GLY A 210 10.71 -15.34 7.33
N LEU A 211 10.47 -14.18 7.95
CA LEU A 211 9.14 -13.56 8.02
C LEU A 211 8.56 -13.31 6.62
N ALA A 212 9.35 -12.74 5.72
CA ALA A 212 8.95 -12.48 4.34
C ALA A 212 8.62 -13.77 3.58
N GLU A 213 9.44 -14.81 3.76
CA GLU A 213 9.20 -16.11 3.16
C GLU A 213 7.91 -16.76 3.66
N ASP A 214 7.58 -16.64 4.94
CA ASP A 214 6.30 -17.13 5.47
C ASP A 214 5.10 -16.35 4.89
N ILE A 215 5.21 -15.03 4.69
CA ILE A 215 4.17 -14.27 3.97
C ILE A 215 3.93 -14.87 2.58
N ARG A 216 4.99 -15.27 1.85
CA ARG A 216 4.88 -15.92 0.53
C ARG A 216 4.23 -17.30 0.63
N ARG A 217 4.68 -18.14 1.57
CA ARG A 217 4.20 -19.51 1.75
C ARG A 217 2.73 -19.57 2.15
N TYR A 218 2.36 -18.83 3.19
CA TYR A 218 0.98 -18.75 3.64
C TYR A 218 0.09 -18.02 2.64
N GLY A 219 0.64 -17.07 1.87
CA GLY A 219 -0.09 -16.42 0.78
C GLY A 219 -0.55 -17.38 -0.32
N VAL A 220 0.27 -18.38 -0.67
CA VAL A 220 -0.15 -19.44 -1.61
C VAL A 220 -1.07 -20.45 -0.95
N TRP A 221 -0.75 -20.89 0.28
CA TRP A 221 -1.62 -21.81 1.02
C TRP A 221 -3.06 -21.25 1.13
N LEU A 222 -3.21 -19.95 1.42
CA LEU A 222 -4.50 -19.27 1.45
C LEU A 222 -5.29 -19.43 0.15
N ILE A 223 -4.61 -19.33 -1.00
CA ILE A 223 -5.25 -19.42 -2.31
C ILE A 223 -5.59 -20.86 -2.67
N ASP A 224 -4.72 -21.81 -2.34
CA ASP A 224 -5.02 -23.24 -2.46
C ASP A 224 -6.25 -23.63 -1.63
N GLU A 225 -6.37 -23.12 -0.40
CA GLU A 225 -7.55 -23.34 0.45
C GLU A 225 -8.80 -22.63 -0.08
N ALA A 226 -8.68 -21.38 -0.55
CA ALA A 226 -9.81 -20.64 -1.10
C ALA A 226 -10.41 -21.34 -2.31
N LEU A 227 -9.57 -21.82 -3.23
CA LEU A 227 -10.00 -22.47 -4.47
C LEU A 227 -10.82 -23.73 -4.24
N LYS A 228 -10.66 -24.44 -3.10
CA LYS A 228 -11.52 -25.58 -2.75
C LYS A 228 -12.99 -25.20 -2.66
N THR A 229 -13.30 -23.94 -2.35
CA THR A 229 -14.66 -23.43 -2.18
C THR A 229 -15.11 -22.61 -3.38
N VAL A 230 -14.27 -21.70 -3.88
CA VAL A 230 -14.70 -20.68 -4.87
C VAL A 230 -14.41 -21.06 -6.31
N ALA A 231 -13.66 -22.13 -6.59
CA ALA A 231 -13.32 -22.52 -7.98
C ALA A 231 -14.53 -22.57 -8.95
N PRO A 232 -15.73 -23.03 -8.55
CA PRO A 232 -16.90 -23.01 -9.44
C PRO A 232 -17.29 -21.61 -9.96
N LEU A 233 -16.93 -20.54 -9.25
CA LEU A 233 -17.21 -19.15 -9.66
C LEU A 233 -16.16 -18.57 -10.64
N TYR A 234 -15.06 -19.29 -10.85
CA TYR A 234 -13.93 -18.89 -11.70
C TYR A 234 -13.63 -19.96 -12.78
N PRO A 235 -14.57 -20.19 -13.72
CA PRO A 235 -14.42 -21.20 -14.74
C PRO A 235 -13.24 -20.88 -15.67
N VAL A 236 -12.59 -21.95 -16.14
CA VAL A 236 -11.63 -21.91 -17.25
C VAL A 236 -12.37 -21.75 -18.57
N ILE A 237 -11.67 -21.32 -19.62
CA ILE A 237 -12.24 -21.13 -20.96
C ILE A 237 -11.52 -22.01 -21.98
N GLU A 238 -12.27 -22.55 -22.95
CA GLU A 238 -11.70 -23.26 -24.10
C GLU A 238 -11.03 -22.27 -25.06
N LEU A 239 -9.78 -22.54 -25.39
CA LEU A 239 -9.01 -21.76 -26.34
C LEU A 239 -9.30 -22.23 -27.77
N PRO A 240 -9.42 -21.29 -28.73
CA PRO A 240 -9.44 -21.64 -30.14
C PRO A 240 -8.16 -22.37 -30.59
N ALA A 241 -8.26 -23.20 -31.63
CA ALA A 241 -7.12 -23.99 -32.14
C ALA A 241 -5.89 -23.12 -32.51
N GLN A 242 -6.11 -21.89 -33.00
CA GLN A 242 -5.04 -20.93 -33.32
C GLN A 242 -4.20 -20.51 -32.09
N TYR A 243 -4.71 -20.76 -30.88
CA TYR A 243 -4.05 -20.49 -29.60
C TYR A 243 -3.55 -21.76 -28.91
N GLY A 244 -3.53 -22.89 -29.62
CA GLY A 244 -3.10 -24.19 -29.10
C GLY A 244 -4.24 -25.09 -28.62
N GLY A 245 -5.48 -24.61 -28.60
CA GLY A 245 -6.63 -25.39 -28.10
C GLY A 245 -6.61 -25.64 -26.60
N GLY A 246 -7.63 -26.35 -26.10
CA GLY A 246 -7.72 -26.80 -24.70
C GLY A 246 -8.15 -25.71 -23.72
N LYS A 247 -8.18 -26.05 -22.43
CA LYS A 247 -8.67 -25.17 -21.36
C LYS A 247 -7.58 -24.25 -20.83
N ALA A 248 -7.91 -22.97 -20.63
CA ALA A 248 -7.02 -21.98 -20.04
C ALA A 248 -7.69 -21.20 -18.89
N PRO A 249 -6.92 -20.81 -17.86
CA PRO A 249 -7.40 -19.90 -16.83
C PRO A 249 -7.80 -18.54 -17.41
N VAL A 250 -8.91 -17.99 -16.90
CA VAL A 250 -9.33 -16.62 -17.19
C VAL A 250 -8.63 -15.66 -16.23
N ILE A 251 -7.88 -14.72 -16.80
CA ILE A 251 -7.13 -13.68 -16.10
C ILE A 251 -8.04 -12.54 -15.66
N ALA A 252 -8.95 -12.10 -16.55
CA ALA A 252 -9.88 -11.03 -16.27
C ALA A 252 -11.14 -11.11 -17.13
N TRP A 253 -12.26 -10.62 -16.57
CA TRP A 253 -13.51 -10.37 -17.27
C TRP A 253 -13.67 -8.86 -17.49
N LEU A 254 -13.92 -8.42 -18.72
CA LEU A 254 -14.17 -7.01 -19.00
C LEU A 254 -15.68 -6.78 -19.04
N TRP A 255 -16.18 -5.94 -18.15
CA TRP A 255 -17.60 -5.65 -17.99
C TRP A 255 -17.94 -4.24 -18.45
N ALA A 256 -19.18 -4.03 -18.89
CA ALA A 256 -19.79 -2.71 -19.04
C ALA A 256 -21.01 -2.60 -18.14
N ARG A 257 -21.17 -1.46 -17.47
CA ARG A 257 -22.43 -1.10 -16.84
C ARG A 257 -23.49 -0.85 -17.90
N THR A 258 -24.75 -1.11 -17.58
CA THR A 258 -25.88 -0.89 -18.49
C THR A 258 -26.95 0.00 -17.87
N VAL A 259 -27.71 0.68 -18.73
CA VAL A 259 -28.95 1.39 -18.37
C VAL A 259 -30.02 1.08 -19.40
N LYS A 260 -31.31 1.28 -19.09
CA LYS A 260 -32.36 1.16 -20.13
C LYS A 260 -32.18 2.22 -21.22
N SER A 261 -32.59 1.90 -22.45
CA SER A 261 -32.58 2.91 -23.52
C SER A 261 -33.59 4.03 -23.21
N PRO A 262 -33.21 5.32 -23.34
CA PRO A 262 -34.17 6.42 -23.26
C PRO A 262 -35.07 6.48 -24.51
N ASN A 263 -34.75 5.74 -25.57
CA ASN A 263 -35.60 5.64 -26.75
C ASN A 263 -36.76 4.66 -26.48
N PRO A 264 -38.03 5.09 -26.57
CA PRO A 264 -39.18 4.23 -26.29
C PRO A 264 -39.19 2.91 -27.09
N ALA A 265 -38.72 2.93 -28.34
CA ALA A 265 -38.67 1.74 -29.21
C ALA A 265 -37.74 0.64 -28.66
N PHE A 266 -36.75 1.00 -27.84
CA PHE A 266 -35.75 0.10 -27.27
C PHE A 266 -35.72 0.15 -25.73
N SER A 267 -36.77 0.68 -25.10
CA SER A 267 -36.87 0.87 -23.65
C SER A 267 -36.71 -0.43 -22.83
N HIS A 268 -36.98 -1.58 -23.44
CA HIS A 268 -36.77 -2.90 -22.85
C HIS A 268 -35.30 -3.35 -22.86
N ILE A 269 -34.47 -2.77 -23.73
CA ILE A 269 -33.06 -3.13 -23.91
C ILE A 269 -32.19 -2.40 -22.90
N GLU A 270 -31.27 -3.16 -22.29
CA GLU A 270 -30.17 -2.61 -21.50
C GLU A 270 -29.02 -2.21 -22.42
N VAL A 271 -28.73 -0.92 -22.51
CA VAL A 271 -27.66 -0.37 -23.34
C VAL A 271 -26.35 -0.35 -22.55
N PRO A 272 -25.24 -0.88 -23.10
CA PRO A 272 -23.95 -0.87 -22.45
C PRO A 272 -23.29 0.51 -22.53
N LEU A 273 -22.79 0.99 -21.38
CA LEU A 273 -22.03 2.23 -21.23
C LEU A 273 -20.53 1.91 -21.35
N VAL A 274 -20.01 1.93 -22.58
CA VAL A 274 -18.61 1.57 -22.88
C VAL A 274 -17.80 2.82 -23.21
N SER A 275 -16.70 3.06 -22.48
CA SER A 275 -15.80 4.19 -22.72
C SER A 275 -14.82 3.96 -23.86
N SER A 276 -14.44 2.70 -24.11
CA SER A 276 -13.55 2.28 -25.19
C SER A 276 -13.78 0.80 -25.49
N TYR A 277 -13.83 0.46 -26.76
CA TYR A 277 -13.82 -0.93 -27.23
C TYR A 277 -12.41 -1.50 -27.41
N VAL A 278 -11.36 -0.69 -27.23
CA VAL A 278 -9.97 -1.14 -27.43
C VAL A 278 -9.50 -1.97 -26.25
N ILE A 279 -9.18 -3.25 -26.50
CA ILE A 279 -8.64 -4.16 -25.48
C ILE A 279 -7.11 -4.11 -25.49
N SER A 280 -6.48 -4.08 -26.67
CA SER A 280 -5.03 -4.00 -26.81
C SER A 280 -4.69 -3.10 -27.98
N ASN A 281 -3.75 -2.18 -27.76
CA ASN A 281 -3.16 -1.32 -28.79
C ASN A 281 -1.66 -1.59 -28.98
N LYS A 282 -1.15 -2.73 -28.49
CA LYS A 282 0.22 -3.15 -28.75
C LYS A 282 0.35 -3.60 -30.19
N VAL A 283 1.35 -3.05 -30.89
CA VAL A 283 1.66 -3.40 -32.28
C VAL A 283 1.85 -4.91 -32.43
N GLY A 284 1.14 -5.53 -33.37
CA GLY A 284 1.14 -6.97 -33.65
C GLY A 284 0.33 -7.81 -32.66
N LYS A 285 -0.37 -7.18 -31.70
CA LYS A 285 -1.23 -7.81 -30.70
C LYS A 285 -2.49 -6.97 -30.47
N GLU A 286 -2.91 -6.22 -31.48
CA GLU A 286 -4.10 -5.37 -31.40
C GLU A 286 -5.36 -6.22 -31.29
N ALA A 287 -6.28 -5.78 -30.42
CA ALA A 287 -7.57 -6.45 -30.24
C ALA A 287 -8.61 -5.44 -29.75
N TYR A 288 -9.86 -5.62 -30.18
CA TYR A 288 -10.99 -4.76 -29.82
C TYR A 288 -12.29 -5.55 -29.74
N VAL A 289 -13.25 -4.98 -28.99
CA VAL A 289 -14.63 -5.45 -28.94
C VAL A 289 -15.41 -4.86 -30.11
N HIS A 290 -16.13 -5.69 -30.84
CA HIS A 290 -17.04 -5.30 -31.90
C HIS A 290 -18.49 -5.63 -31.50
N PRO A 291 -19.36 -4.64 -31.33
CA PRO A 291 -20.77 -4.90 -31.12
C PRO A 291 -21.42 -5.43 -32.40
N VAL A 292 -22.19 -6.51 -32.28
CA VAL A 292 -22.99 -7.10 -33.37
C VAL A 292 -24.45 -6.90 -33.03
N ILE A 293 -25.17 -6.18 -33.87
CA ILE A 293 -26.60 -5.88 -33.70
C ILE A 293 -27.41 -6.85 -34.56
N SER A 294 -28.38 -7.52 -33.95
CA SER A 294 -29.31 -8.42 -34.64
C SER A 294 -30.74 -8.10 -34.20
N GLY A 295 -31.47 -7.37 -35.04
CA GLY A 295 -32.81 -6.89 -34.74
C GLY A 295 -32.86 -6.02 -33.48
N ALA A 296 -33.63 -6.44 -32.48
CA ALA A 296 -33.75 -5.78 -31.18
C ALA A 296 -32.81 -6.37 -30.10
N ALA A 297 -31.74 -7.04 -30.50
CA ALA A 297 -30.73 -7.58 -29.60
C ALA A 297 -29.31 -7.22 -30.07
N TYR A 298 -28.35 -7.33 -29.16
CA TYR A 298 -26.94 -7.18 -29.48
C TYR A 298 -26.09 -8.21 -28.75
N THR A 299 -24.96 -8.55 -29.36
CA THR A 299 -23.87 -9.34 -28.79
C THR A 299 -22.55 -8.62 -28.98
N PHE A 300 -21.50 -9.14 -28.37
CA PHE A 300 -20.14 -8.63 -28.54
C PHE A 300 -19.24 -9.73 -29.11
N GLU A 301 -18.39 -9.36 -30.05
CA GLU A 301 -17.34 -10.21 -30.59
C GLU A 301 -15.98 -9.57 -30.33
N VAL A 302 -15.00 -10.35 -29.90
CA VAL A 302 -13.61 -9.87 -29.89
C VAL A 302 -12.97 -10.12 -31.24
N ARG A 303 -12.35 -9.09 -31.81
CA ARG A 303 -11.63 -9.16 -33.08
C ARG A 303 -10.17 -8.78 -32.91
N GLU A 304 -9.30 -9.49 -33.61
CA GLU A 304 -7.88 -9.19 -33.70
C GLU A 304 -7.60 -8.20 -34.84
N GLY A 305 -6.54 -7.41 -34.67
CA GLY A 305 -6.11 -6.41 -35.63
C GLY A 305 -6.44 -4.98 -35.21
N LYS A 306 -6.09 -4.03 -36.08
CA LYS A 306 -6.21 -2.60 -35.79
C LYS A 306 -7.67 -2.23 -35.49
N PRO A 307 -7.96 -1.59 -34.34
CA PRO A 307 -9.30 -1.14 -34.03
C PRO A 307 -9.82 -0.16 -35.10
N PRO A 308 -11.11 -0.25 -35.49
CA PRO A 308 -11.70 0.71 -36.42
C PRO A 308 -11.76 2.10 -35.79
N LYS A 309 -11.83 3.14 -36.63
CA LYS A 309 -11.98 4.52 -36.19
C LYS A 309 -13.21 4.66 -35.29
N GLY A 310 -13.06 5.27 -34.11
CA GLY A 310 -14.13 5.46 -33.13
C GLY A 310 -14.20 4.38 -32.06
N ALA A 311 -13.48 3.26 -32.20
CA ALA A 311 -13.41 2.22 -31.17
C ALA A 311 -12.86 2.76 -29.85
N GLU A 312 -12.02 3.80 -29.88
CA GLU A 312 -11.45 4.48 -28.72
C GLU A 312 -12.49 5.21 -27.85
N TYR A 313 -13.70 5.46 -28.38
CA TYR A 313 -14.79 6.11 -27.65
C TYR A 313 -15.91 5.14 -27.24
N GLY A 314 -15.90 3.90 -27.72
CA GLY A 314 -16.95 2.94 -27.40
C GLY A 314 -18.35 3.46 -27.78
N THR A 315 -19.19 3.66 -26.76
CA THR A 315 -20.52 4.27 -26.87
C THR A 315 -20.56 5.71 -26.32
N LYS A 316 -19.43 6.28 -25.88
CA LYS A 316 -19.38 7.68 -25.44
C LYS A 316 -19.64 8.63 -26.59
N SER A 317 -20.37 9.71 -26.30
CA SER A 317 -20.56 10.80 -27.25
C SER A 317 -19.39 11.79 -27.30
N GLY A 318 -18.40 11.66 -26.42
CA GLY A 318 -17.21 12.50 -26.42
C GLY A 318 -16.12 12.04 -25.44
N PRO A 319 -14.96 12.73 -25.42
CA PRO A 319 -13.78 12.30 -24.66
C PRO A 319 -13.91 12.50 -23.14
N ARG A 320 -14.84 13.35 -22.69
CA ARG A 320 -15.06 13.69 -21.27
C ARG A 320 -16.53 13.62 -20.91
N GLY A 321 -16.79 13.27 -19.66
CA GLY A 321 -18.14 13.24 -19.08
C GLY A 321 -18.81 11.86 -19.12
N ALA A 322 -20.09 11.88 -18.75
CA ALA A 322 -20.94 10.71 -18.62
C ALA A 322 -22.07 10.76 -19.65
N ASN A 323 -21.75 11.10 -20.90
CA ASN A 323 -22.72 11.14 -21.99
C ASN A 323 -22.41 10.02 -22.99
N PHE A 324 -23.44 9.27 -23.35
CA PHE A 324 -23.34 8.09 -24.19
C PHE A 324 -24.35 8.15 -25.32
N LEU A 325 -24.22 7.23 -26.28
CA LEU A 325 -25.17 7.01 -27.35
C LEU A 325 -25.73 5.60 -27.19
N CYS A 326 -27.04 5.47 -27.38
CA CYS A 326 -27.70 4.19 -27.42
C CYS A 326 -27.11 3.33 -28.54
N LEU A 327 -26.56 2.16 -28.20
CA LEU A 327 -25.98 1.24 -29.18
C LEU A 327 -26.99 0.84 -30.28
N MET A 328 -28.28 0.76 -29.93
CA MET A 328 -29.33 0.31 -30.84
C MET A 328 -29.88 1.44 -31.74
N SER A 329 -30.02 2.65 -31.19
CA SER A 329 -30.75 3.75 -31.86
C SER A 329 -29.90 4.98 -32.16
N GLY A 330 -28.67 5.06 -31.64
CA GLY A 330 -27.85 6.27 -31.65
C GLY A 330 -28.38 7.41 -30.78
N SER A 331 -29.50 7.22 -30.08
CA SER A 331 -30.11 8.27 -29.25
C SER A 331 -29.19 8.67 -28.09
N PRO A 332 -29.04 9.97 -27.79
CA PRO A 332 -28.23 10.42 -26.66
C PRO A 332 -28.75 9.89 -25.33
N ILE A 333 -27.83 9.43 -24.49
CA ILE A 333 -28.04 9.05 -23.10
C ILE A 333 -27.27 10.06 -22.26
N SER A 334 -27.99 11.00 -21.64
CA SER A 334 -27.38 12.10 -20.89
C SER A 334 -26.84 11.63 -19.54
N ALA A 335 -25.88 12.39 -18.99
CA ALA A 335 -25.36 12.17 -17.65
C ALA A 335 -26.45 12.19 -16.57
N ASP A 336 -27.46 13.05 -16.70
CA ASP A 336 -28.57 13.14 -15.75
C ASP A 336 -29.45 11.90 -15.79
N TYR A 337 -29.79 11.42 -16.98
CA TYR A 337 -30.53 10.16 -17.13
C TYR A 337 -29.79 8.98 -16.47
N ILE A 338 -28.47 8.88 -16.66
CA ILE A 338 -27.66 7.81 -16.05
C ILE A 338 -27.61 7.95 -14.52
N ARG A 339 -27.58 9.17 -13.98
CA ARG A 339 -27.67 9.41 -12.53
C ARG A 339 -29.02 8.97 -11.99
N ASP A 340 -30.10 9.27 -12.70
CA ASP A 340 -31.45 8.91 -12.29
C ASP A 340 -31.66 7.39 -12.32
N GLU A 341 -31.19 6.71 -13.36
CA GLU A 341 -31.17 5.24 -13.43
C GLU A 341 -30.33 4.63 -12.31
N GLY A 342 -29.15 5.18 -12.03
CA GLY A 342 -28.27 4.73 -10.95
C GLY A 342 -28.89 4.90 -9.57
N LYS A 343 -29.41 6.09 -9.25
CA LYS A 343 -30.10 6.36 -7.98
C LYS A 343 -31.33 5.49 -7.79
N ALA A 344 -31.98 5.07 -8.87
CA ALA A 344 -33.10 4.15 -8.82
C ALA A 344 -32.71 2.66 -8.82
N GLY A 345 -31.41 2.34 -8.73
CA GLY A 345 -30.92 0.96 -8.67
C GLY A 345 -31.04 0.18 -9.98
N ARG A 346 -31.18 0.86 -11.13
CA ARG A 346 -31.40 0.25 -12.45
C ARG A 346 -30.13 0.11 -13.30
N ILE A 347 -28.96 0.33 -12.72
CA ILE A 347 -27.70 0.05 -13.41
C ILE A 347 -27.43 -1.46 -13.42
N GLY A 348 -27.43 -2.05 -14.61
CA GLY A 348 -27.07 -3.45 -14.83
C GLY A 348 -25.61 -3.62 -15.25
N MET A 349 -25.26 -4.81 -15.70
CA MET A 349 -23.92 -5.14 -16.21
C MET A 349 -24.00 -6.17 -17.36
N ARG A 350 -23.11 -6.02 -18.34
CA ARG A 350 -22.97 -6.90 -19.50
C ARG A 350 -21.50 -7.25 -19.74
N LEU A 351 -21.20 -8.52 -20.02
CA LEU A 351 -19.82 -8.95 -20.31
C LEU A 351 -19.41 -8.49 -21.71
N LEU A 352 -18.28 -7.80 -21.82
CA LEU A 352 -17.71 -7.29 -23.08
C LEU A 352 -16.72 -8.27 -23.71
N ALA A 353 -15.83 -8.85 -22.89
CA ALA A 353 -14.75 -9.70 -23.35
C ALA A 353 -14.15 -10.52 -22.19
N ILE A 354 -13.47 -11.60 -22.53
CA ILE A 354 -12.74 -12.46 -21.62
C ILE A 354 -11.25 -12.39 -21.97
N VAL A 355 -10.41 -12.20 -20.96
CA VAL A 355 -8.94 -12.21 -21.10
C VAL A 355 -8.41 -13.50 -20.48
N ALA A 356 -7.85 -14.38 -21.30
CA ALA A 356 -7.33 -15.68 -20.88
C ALA A 356 -5.80 -15.74 -20.98
N GLU A 357 -5.22 -16.70 -20.24
CA GLU A 357 -3.81 -17.05 -20.37
C GLU A 357 -3.55 -17.85 -21.65
N GLY A 358 -2.56 -17.42 -22.45
CA GLY A 358 -2.14 -18.12 -23.68
C GLY A 358 -0.65 -18.42 -23.68
N GLY A 359 -0.12 -18.86 -22.53
CA GLY A 359 1.31 -19.11 -22.32
C GLY A 359 2.14 -17.83 -22.41
N ARG A 360 2.66 -17.49 -23.61
CA ARG A 360 3.53 -16.31 -23.84
C ARG A 360 2.78 -15.01 -24.16
N ARG A 361 1.47 -15.07 -24.37
CA ARG A 361 0.63 -13.89 -24.62
C ARG A 361 -0.71 -14.01 -23.91
N ARG A 362 -1.37 -12.86 -23.75
CA ARG A 362 -2.79 -12.82 -23.40
C ARG A 362 -3.61 -13.19 -24.64
N VAL A 363 -4.70 -13.91 -24.41
CA VAL A 363 -5.69 -14.25 -25.42
C VAL A 363 -6.97 -13.48 -25.10
N TYR A 364 -7.57 -12.88 -26.12
CA TYR A 364 -8.78 -12.09 -25.98
C TYR A 364 -9.92 -12.82 -26.68
N LEU A 365 -10.99 -13.09 -25.95
CA LEU A 365 -12.09 -13.95 -26.38
C LEU A 365 -13.42 -13.21 -26.23
N SER A 366 -14.34 -13.50 -27.15
CA SER A 366 -15.73 -13.04 -27.07
C SER A 366 -16.39 -13.52 -25.78
N PRO A 367 -17.31 -12.73 -25.21
CA PRO A 367 -18.05 -13.13 -24.02
C PRO A 367 -18.93 -14.35 -24.30
N THR A 368 -19.11 -15.21 -23.30
CA THR A 368 -20.03 -16.35 -23.34
C THR A 368 -21.08 -16.21 -22.24
N GLU A 369 -22.28 -16.71 -22.48
CA GLU A 369 -23.37 -16.65 -21.50
C GLU A 369 -23.03 -17.39 -20.21
N GLU A 370 -22.30 -18.50 -20.30
CA GLU A 370 -21.83 -19.29 -19.16
C GLU A 370 -21.07 -18.42 -18.14
N HIS A 371 -20.05 -17.68 -18.58
CA HIS A 371 -19.24 -16.86 -17.69
C HIS A 371 -20.04 -15.70 -17.07
N GLU A 372 -21.03 -15.17 -17.81
CA GLU A 372 -21.92 -14.14 -17.28
C GLU A 372 -22.86 -14.68 -16.21
N LEU A 373 -23.45 -15.86 -16.44
CA LEU A 373 -24.34 -16.54 -15.49
C LEU A 373 -23.60 -16.97 -14.23
N VAL A 374 -22.39 -17.51 -14.36
CA VAL A 374 -21.56 -17.91 -13.21
C VAL A 374 -21.17 -16.70 -12.35
N ALA A 375 -20.86 -15.56 -12.95
CA ALA A 375 -20.59 -14.34 -12.18
C ALA A 375 -21.83 -13.84 -11.42
N LYS A 376 -23.02 -13.95 -12.05
CA LYS A 376 -24.31 -13.53 -11.48
C LYS A 376 -24.86 -14.50 -10.42
N SER A 377 -24.42 -15.76 -10.41
CA SER A 377 -24.85 -16.76 -9.43
C SER A 377 -24.15 -16.62 -8.07
N ALA A 378 -23.09 -15.80 -7.98
CA ALA A 378 -22.37 -15.56 -6.74
C ALA A 378 -23.27 -14.91 -5.67
N GLN A 379 -23.26 -15.49 -4.46
CA GLN A 379 -24.04 -15.02 -3.32
C GLN A 379 -23.11 -14.71 -2.15
N PRO A 380 -22.80 -13.43 -1.88
CA PRO A 380 -22.01 -13.06 -0.72
C PRO A 380 -22.79 -13.31 0.57
N THR A 381 -22.16 -14.00 1.53
CA THR A 381 -22.69 -14.20 2.89
C THR A 381 -22.48 -12.99 3.80
N TRP A 382 -21.51 -12.14 3.46
CA TRP A 382 -21.16 -10.92 4.18
C TRP A 382 -20.81 -9.79 3.20
N LYS A 383 -21.10 -8.55 3.60
CA LYS A 383 -20.71 -7.33 2.86
C LYS A 383 -20.50 -6.15 3.83
N PRO A 384 -19.64 -5.17 3.48
CA PRO A 384 -19.47 -3.97 4.30
C PRO A 384 -20.67 -3.02 4.15
N GLU A 385 -21.45 -2.87 5.21
CA GLU A 385 -22.69 -2.07 5.22
C GLU A 385 -22.48 -0.59 5.56
N VAL A 386 -21.24 -0.21 5.89
CA VAL A 386 -20.91 1.17 6.28
C VAL A 386 -21.17 2.11 5.09
N PRO A 387 -22.02 3.14 5.26
CA PRO A 387 -22.19 4.17 4.25
C PRO A 387 -20.92 5.02 4.15
N PHE A 388 -20.50 5.37 2.95
CA PHE A 388 -19.45 6.37 2.80
C PHE A 388 -20.05 7.79 2.77
N PHE A 389 -19.23 8.80 3.07
CA PHE A 389 -19.69 10.18 3.11
C PHE A 389 -20.09 10.67 1.71
N GLN A 390 -21.39 10.76 1.45
CA GLN A 390 -21.96 11.05 0.13
C GLN A 390 -21.60 12.45 -0.40
N GLN A 391 -21.26 13.39 0.49
CA GLN A 391 -20.84 14.75 0.13
C GLN A 391 -19.33 14.89 -0.01
N ALA A 392 -18.56 13.80 0.05
CA ALA A 392 -17.12 13.83 -0.15
C ALA A 392 -16.80 14.36 -1.56
N LEU A 393 -16.07 15.48 -1.65
CA LEU A 393 -15.71 16.11 -2.93
C LEU A 393 -14.98 15.17 -3.89
N GLY A 394 -14.26 14.17 -3.38
CA GLY A 394 -13.51 13.20 -4.17
C GLY A 394 -14.32 11.95 -4.60
N PHE A 395 -15.49 11.69 -4.03
CA PHE A 395 -16.25 10.46 -4.29
C PHE A 395 -17.43 10.77 -5.21
N ARG A 396 -17.25 10.52 -6.51
CA ARG A 396 -18.25 10.84 -7.54
C ARG A 396 -19.27 9.72 -7.76
N VAL A 397 -18.99 8.54 -7.21
CA VAL A 397 -19.83 7.33 -7.30
C VAL A 397 -21.20 7.48 -6.63
N GLY A 398 -21.30 8.28 -5.56
CA GLY A 398 -22.56 8.54 -4.85
C GLY A 398 -23.65 9.17 -5.73
N ASN A 399 -23.27 9.91 -6.77
CA ASN A 399 -24.20 10.47 -7.74
C ASN A 399 -24.96 9.41 -8.56
N TYR A 400 -24.52 8.15 -8.50
CA TYR A 400 -25.05 7.03 -9.29
C TYR A 400 -25.64 5.92 -8.41
N GLY A 401 -26.06 6.24 -7.17
CA GLY A 401 -26.74 5.29 -6.29
C GLY A 401 -25.83 4.33 -5.50
N ILE A 402 -24.51 4.49 -5.61
CA ILE A 402 -23.55 3.76 -4.78
C ILE A 402 -23.54 4.43 -3.40
N SER A 403 -24.02 3.75 -2.37
CA SER A 403 -24.30 4.35 -1.05
C SER A 403 -23.42 3.79 0.07
N THR A 404 -23.02 2.53 -0.06
CA THR A 404 -22.16 1.79 0.86
C THR A 404 -20.85 1.41 0.20
N TRP A 405 -19.85 1.02 1.00
CA TRP A 405 -18.60 0.48 0.44
C TRP A 405 -18.82 -0.84 -0.32
N ALA A 406 -19.83 -1.64 0.04
CA ALA A 406 -20.16 -2.88 -0.66
C ALA A 406 -20.59 -2.64 -2.12
N ASP A 407 -21.25 -1.52 -2.39
CA ASP A 407 -21.76 -1.17 -3.72
C ASP A 407 -20.65 -0.92 -4.76
N LEU A 408 -19.39 -0.81 -4.31
CA LEU A 408 -18.23 -0.71 -5.19
C LEU A 408 -17.82 -2.05 -5.80
N PHE A 409 -18.40 -3.17 -5.36
CA PHE A 409 -17.97 -4.51 -5.74
C PHE A 409 -19.10 -5.28 -6.42
N THR A 410 -18.76 -6.20 -7.32
CA THR A 410 -19.72 -7.22 -7.78
C THR A 410 -19.92 -8.29 -6.70
N SER A 411 -21.03 -9.03 -6.75
CA SER A 411 -21.28 -10.16 -5.85
C SER A 411 -20.14 -11.18 -5.86
N ARG A 412 -19.59 -11.50 -7.04
CA ARG A 412 -18.44 -12.42 -7.16
C ARG A 412 -17.17 -11.86 -6.54
N GLN A 413 -16.89 -10.56 -6.71
CA GLN A 413 -15.76 -9.90 -6.04
C GLN A 413 -15.89 -9.96 -4.52
N LEU A 414 -17.09 -9.72 -3.98
CA LEU A 414 -17.36 -9.82 -2.55
C LEU A 414 -17.17 -11.25 -2.02
N VAL A 415 -17.67 -12.27 -2.74
CA VAL A 415 -17.45 -13.67 -2.36
C VAL A 415 -15.96 -14.01 -2.35
N GLY A 416 -15.21 -13.61 -3.39
CA GLY A 416 -13.78 -13.88 -3.49
C GLY A 416 -12.97 -13.22 -2.37
N LEU A 417 -13.15 -11.91 -2.16
CA LEU A 417 -12.45 -11.16 -1.11
C LEU A 417 -12.86 -11.60 0.30
N GLY A 418 -14.15 -11.86 0.52
CA GLY A 418 -14.69 -12.37 1.79
C GLY A 418 -14.12 -13.75 2.14
N THR A 419 -14.03 -14.65 1.17
CA THR A 419 -13.41 -15.97 1.37
C THR A 419 -11.96 -15.85 1.83
N ILE A 420 -11.16 -15.00 1.17
CA ILE A 420 -9.77 -14.78 1.58
C ILE A 420 -9.71 -14.15 2.98
N SER A 421 -10.58 -13.18 3.27
CA SER A 421 -10.65 -12.53 4.59
C SER A 421 -10.90 -13.53 5.73
N GLU A 422 -11.86 -14.44 5.56
CA GLU A 422 -12.12 -15.51 6.53
C GLU A 422 -10.91 -16.44 6.69
N LEU A 423 -10.24 -16.76 5.59
CA LEU A 423 -9.08 -17.63 5.60
C LEU A 423 -7.84 -17.00 6.24
N VAL A 424 -7.69 -15.66 6.25
CA VAL A 424 -6.63 -14.99 7.02
C VAL A 424 -6.75 -15.34 8.52
N GLY A 425 -7.97 -15.41 9.05
CA GLY A 425 -8.22 -15.87 10.42
C GLY A 425 -7.77 -17.32 10.65
N LYS A 426 -7.96 -18.21 9.66
CA LYS A 426 -7.47 -19.60 9.74
C LYS A 426 -5.96 -19.70 9.54
N ALA A 427 -5.37 -18.83 8.72
CA ALA A 427 -3.92 -18.75 8.51
C ALA A 427 -3.23 -18.42 9.84
N LYS A 428 -3.78 -17.50 10.63
CA LYS A 428 -3.28 -17.15 11.97
C LYS A 428 -3.10 -18.38 12.86
N GLU A 429 -4.14 -19.21 12.97
CA GLU A 429 -4.10 -20.43 13.79
C GLU A 429 -3.17 -21.49 13.19
N LYS A 430 -3.13 -21.61 11.87
CA LYS A 430 -2.20 -22.51 11.18
C LYS A 430 -0.74 -22.12 11.43
N VAL A 431 -0.41 -20.84 11.32
CA VAL A 431 0.94 -20.31 11.57
C VAL A 431 1.39 -20.62 12.99
N ARG A 432 0.50 -20.39 13.97
CA ARG A 432 0.76 -20.76 15.37
C ARG A 432 1.08 -22.26 15.47
N ALA A 433 0.22 -23.12 14.93
CA ALA A 433 0.42 -24.57 15.01
C ALA A 433 1.72 -25.03 14.33
N ASP A 434 2.04 -24.48 13.15
CA ASP A 434 3.27 -24.79 12.42
C ASP A 434 4.51 -24.31 13.19
N ALA A 435 4.47 -23.13 13.82
CA ALA A 435 5.52 -22.62 14.69
C ALA A 435 5.72 -23.50 15.94
N SER A 436 4.63 -23.93 16.59
CA SER A 436 4.69 -24.84 17.74
C SER A 436 5.28 -26.21 17.35
N ASN A 437 4.95 -26.72 16.15
CA ASN A 437 5.48 -27.99 15.64
C ASN A 437 7.00 -27.97 15.43
N VAL A 438 7.58 -26.80 15.12
CA VAL A 438 9.04 -26.61 15.05
C VAL A 438 9.65 -26.14 16.37
N GLY A 439 8.90 -26.24 17.47
CA GLY A 439 9.38 -26.05 18.84
C GLY A 439 9.34 -24.61 19.36
N TRP A 440 8.61 -23.69 18.72
CA TRP A 440 8.45 -22.35 19.29
C TRP A 440 7.52 -22.40 20.51
N PRO A 441 7.86 -21.72 21.62
CA PRO A 441 6.92 -21.56 22.72
C PRO A 441 5.75 -20.68 22.28
N ASP A 442 4.55 -20.93 22.80
CA ASP A 442 3.36 -20.13 22.48
C ASP A 442 3.54 -18.66 22.88
N GLY A 443 3.83 -18.42 24.17
CA GLY A 443 4.00 -17.08 24.75
C GLY A 443 2.72 -16.24 24.75
N ASP A 444 2.88 -14.95 25.00
CA ASP A 444 1.77 -13.98 24.95
C ASP A 444 1.43 -13.56 23.51
N GLY A 445 0.29 -12.91 23.34
CA GLY A 445 -0.12 -12.32 22.06
C GLY A 445 0.75 -11.13 21.65
N LEU A 446 0.67 -10.76 20.38
CA LEU A 446 1.42 -9.65 19.79
C LEU A 446 1.04 -8.31 20.45
N ALA A 447 -0.24 -8.12 20.78
CA ALA A 447 -0.73 -6.92 21.46
C ALA A 447 -0.13 -6.75 22.87
N ASP A 448 0.18 -7.86 23.54
CA ASP A 448 0.79 -7.91 24.87
C ASP A 448 2.32 -7.94 24.82
N GLY A 449 2.90 -7.69 23.64
CA GLY A 449 4.34 -7.63 23.43
C GLY A 449 5.01 -8.99 23.22
N GLY A 450 4.25 -10.08 23.08
CA GLY A 450 4.78 -11.42 22.85
C GLY A 450 5.63 -11.57 21.59
N SER A 451 6.41 -12.65 21.56
CA SER A 451 7.29 -13.04 20.44
C SER A 451 7.31 -14.55 20.19
N GLY A 452 6.36 -15.28 20.77
CA GLY A 452 6.20 -16.73 20.59
C GLY A 452 5.28 -17.07 19.40
N ALA A 453 4.85 -18.32 19.32
CA ALA A 453 4.02 -18.83 18.23
C ALA A 453 2.67 -18.09 18.10
N ILE A 454 2.06 -17.66 19.22
CA ILE A 454 0.81 -16.88 19.18
C ILE A 454 1.04 -15.53 18.49
N ALA A 455 2.01 -14.76 19.00
CA ALA A 455 2.37 -13.46 18.43
C ALA A 455 2.82 -13.57 16.96
N TYR A 456 3.50 -14.66 16.59
CA TYR A 456 3.92 -14.90 15.20
C TYR A 456 2.73 -15.14 14.26
N GLY A 457 1.76 -15.95 14.68
CA GLY A 457 0.52 -16.13 13.92
C GLY A 457 -0.24 -14.82 13.70
N GLU A 458 -0.35 -14.01 14.74
CA GLU A 458 -0.96 -12.67 14.67
C GLU A 458 -0.18 -11.72 13.75
N ALA A 459 1.15 -11.72 13.84
CA ALA A 459 2.01 -10.92 12.98
C ALA A 459 1.84 -11.29 11.49
N LEU A 460 1.82 -12.58 11.15
CA LEU A 460 1.60 -13.02 9.77
C LEU A 460 0.20 -12.64 9.27
N ALA A 461 -0.82 -12.76 10.13
CA ALA A 461 -2.18 -12.35 9.77
C ALA A 461 -2.26 -10.87 9.36
N VAL A 462 -1.50 -9.97 10.00
CA VAL A 462 -1.42 -8.56 9.61
C VAL A 462 -0.92 -8.38 8.18
N TYR A 463 0.19 -9.02 7.81
CA TYR A 463 0.74 -8.89 6.46
C TYR A 463 -0.12 -9.56 5.39
N LEU A 464 -0.76 -10.69 5.71
CA LEU A 464 -1.71 -11.37 4.83
C LEU A 464 -2.98 -10.54 4.63
N ALA A 465 -3.44 -9.81 5.65
CA ALA A 465 -4.51 -8.84 5.53
C ALA A 465 -4.11 -7.66 4.63
N PHE A 466 -2.89 -7.12 4.77
CA PHE A 466 -2.42 -6.06 3.85
C PHE A 466 -2.33 -6.53 2.39
N ALA A 467 -1.99 -7.79 2.14
CA ALA A 467 -2.08 -8.35 0.79
C ALA A 467 -3.53 -8.37 0.27
N LEU A 468 -4.51 -8.65 1.13
CA LEU A 468 -5.93 -8.59 0.80
C LEU A 468 -6.39 -7.15 0.50
N ASP A 469 -5.94 -6.16 1.27
CA ASP A 469 -6.26 -4.74 1.03
C ASP A 469 -5.78 -4.30 -0.36
N ARG A 470 -4.60 -4.76 -0.77
CA ARG A 470 -4.10 -4.54 -2.14
C ARG A 470 -5.00 -5.21 -3.17
N CYS A 471 -5.50 -6.42 -2.92
CA CYS A 471 -6.47 -7.05 -3.81
C CYS A 471 -7.77 -6.27 -3.91
N ALA A 472 -8.28 -5.72 -2.80
CA ALA A 472 -9.48 -4.88 -2.82
C ALA A 472 -9.30 -3.61 -3.68
N ASP A 473 -8.11 -2.99 -3.66
CA ASP A 473 -7.76 -1.86 -4.55
C ASP A 473 -7.78 -2.25 -6.04
N PHE A 474 -7.46 -3.51 -6.37
CA PHE A 474 -7.47 -4.05 -7.75
C PHE A 474 -8.72 -4.86 -8.13
N SER A 475 -9.64 -5.11 -7.20
CA SER A 475 -10.80 -5.98 -7.38
C SER A 475 -12.09 -5.28 -6.96
N ASN A 476 -12.41 -4.19 -7.66
CA ASN A 476 -13.66 -3.45 -7.51
C ASN A 476 -14.15 -2.94 -8.88
N THR A 477 -15.40 -2.50 -8.93
CA THR A 477 -16.10 -2.04 -10.15
C THR A 477 -15.69 -0.63 -10.62
N CYS A 478 -14.74 0.00 -9.93
CA CYS A 478 -14.16 1.29 -10.28
C CYS A 478 -12.72 1.18 -10.80
N THR A 479 -12.16 -0.02 -10.88
CA THR A 479 -10.87 -0.29 -11.53
C THR A 479 -10.95 -0.06 -13.04
N ARG A 480 -9.80 -0.01 -13.71
CA ARG A 480 -9.72 0.27 -15.15
C ARG A 480 -8.81 -0.70 -15.88
N TRP A 481 -9.16 -1.03 -17.12
CA TRP A 481 -8.29 -1.76 -18.02
C TRP A 481 -7.35 -0.79 -18.75
N VAL A 482 -6.06 -1.15 -18.87
CA VAL A 482 -5.08 -0.34 -19.61
C VAL A 482 -4.59 -1.10 -20.83
N PRO A 483 -5.05 -0.74 -22.05
CA PRO A 483 -4.70 -1.46 -23.28
C PRO A 483 -3.20 -1.53 -23.57
N GLY A 484 -2.46 -0.44 -23.33
CA GLY A 484 -1.02 -0.37 -23.60
C GLY A 484 -0.19 -1.31 -22.72
N ASN A 485 -0.64 -1.56 -21.49
CA ASN A 485 0.02 -2.50 -20.59
C ASN A 485 -0.65 -3.88 -20.62
N GLN A 486 -1.85 -3.97 -21.20
CA GLN A 486 -2.76 -5.11 -21.16
C GLN A 486 -2.92 -5.60 -19.73
N LYS A 487 -3.36 -4.77 -18.78
CA LYS A 487 -3.54 -5.17 -17.37
C LYS A 487 -4.63 -4.38 -16.69
N VAL A 488 -5.14 -4.96 -15.59
CA VAL A 488 -5.98 -4.27 -14.62
C VAL A 488 -5.14 -3.24 -13.88
N MET A 489 -5.69 -2.05 -13.68
CA MET A 489 -5.14 -1.01 -12.84
C MET A 489 -6.09 -0.69 -11.70
N ASN A 490 -5.47 -0.43 -10.56
CA ASN A 490 -6.11 -0.19 -9.28
C ASN A 490 -7.02 1.04 -9.26
N LEU A 491 -7.88 1.09 -8.24
CA LEU A 491 -8.81 2.18 -7.97
C LEU A 491 -8.07 3.47 -7.66
N PHE A 492 -7.09 3.40 -6.76
CA PHE A 492 -6.38 4.58 -6.26
C PHE A 492 -5.23 5.02 -7.17
N GLY A 493 -5.59 5.61 -8.32
CA GLY A 493 -4.67 6.41 -9.13
C GLY A 493 -4.60 7.89 -8.70
N LYS A 494 -5.58 8.35 -7.93
CA LYS A 494 -5.74 9.70 -7.36
C LYS A 494 -6.49 9.58 -6.02
N GLN A 495 -6.53 10.66 -5.25
CA GLN A 495 -7.33 10.77 -4.01
C GLN A 495 -8.84 10.93 -4.28
N THR A 496 -9.38 10.13 -5.21
CA THR A 496 -10.78 10.21 -5.67
C THR A 496 -11.30 8.84 -6.03
N VAL A 497 -12.59 8.59 -5.76
CA VAL A 497 -13.32 7.41 -6.25
C VAL A 497 -14.25 7.89 -7.36
N SER A 498 -13.80 7.72 -8.61
CA SER A 498 -14.55 8.15 -9.80
C SER A 498 -15.37 7.02 -10.37
N MET A 499 -16.49 7.35 -11.01
CA MET A 499 -17.32 6.37 -11.69
C MET A 499 -16.60 5.84 -12.92
N THR A 500 -16.55 4.51 -13.03
CA THR A 500 -16.03 3.78 -14.20
C THR A 500 -17.19 3.04 -14.86
N TRP A 501 -17.28 3.15 -16.18
CA TRP A 501 -18.42 2.66 -16.98
C TRP A 501 -18.19 1.24 -17.47
N ASP A 502 -16.98 0.97 -17.93
CA ASP A 502 -16.46 -0.33 -18.29
C ASP A 502 -15.26 -0.64 -17.39
N PHE A 503 -15.30 -1.78 -16.70
CA PHE A 503 -14.32 -2.14 -15.69
C PHE A 503 -13.84 -3.58 -15.87
N PRO A 504 -12.56 -3.87 -15.60
CA PRO A 504 -12.09 -5.24 -15.52
C PRO A 504 -12.39 -5.82 -14.14
N GLU A 505 -12.71 -7.11 -14.10
CA GLU A 505 -12.69 -7.92 -12.89
C GLU A 505 -11.51 -8.89 -13.01
N ALA A 506 -10.48 -8.70 -12.18
CA ALA A 506 -9.33 -9.59 -12.14
C ALA A 506 -9.70 -10.92 -11.45
N ASN A 507 -9.14 -12.03 -11.93
CA ASN A 507 -9.17 -13.27 -11.19
C ASN A 507 -8.14 -13.21 -10.05
N ILE A 508 -8.62 -12.91 -8.84
CA ILE A 508 -7.77 -12.70 -7.67
C ILE A 508 -7.02 -13.96 -7.20
N PHE A 509 -7.37 -15.14 -7.73
CA PHE A 509 -6.77 -16.43 -7.38
C PHE A 509 -5.65 -16.87 -8.33
N LEU A 510 -5.35 -16.09 -9.38
CA LEU A 510 -4.24 -16.36 -10.30
C LEU A 510 -3.02 -15.51 -9.99
N GLU A 511 -1.86 -15.95 -10.48
CA GLU A 511 -0.61 -15.17 -10.44
C GLU A 511 -0.60 -14.05 -11.51
N THR A 512 -1.53 -13.11 -11.39
CA THR A 512 -1.66 -11.96 -12.28
C THR A 512 -1.72 -10.64 -11.52
N VAL A 513 -1.63 -9.52 -12.24
CA VAL A 513 -1.81 -8.19 -11.62
C VAL A 513 -3.21 -8.09 -11.03
N GLY A 514 -3.29 -7.81 -9.72
CA GLY A 514 -4.52 -7.82 -8.93
C GLY A 514 -4.79 -9.15 -8.20
N GLY A 515 -4.03 -10.19 -8.51
CA GLY A 515 -4.03 -11.47 -7.80
C GLY A 515 -3.41 -11.40 -6.41
N TYR A 516 -3.87 -12.27 -5.52
CA TYR A 516 -3.45 -12.30 -4.12
C TYR A 516 -2.00 -12.76 -3.94
N VAL A 517 -1.58 -13.83 -4.62
CA VAL A 517 -0.19 -14.32 -4.50
C VAL A 517 0.83 -13.24 -4.93
N PRO A 518 0.66 -12.54 -6.07
CA PRO A 518 1.52 -11.40 -6.40
C PRO A 518 1.47 -10.25 -5.38
N ALA A 519 0.30 -9.98 -4.76
CA ALA A 519 0.19 -8.98 -3.71
C ALA A 519 0.97 -9.38 -2.46
N ALA A 520 0.84 -10.63 -2.00
CA ALA A 520 1.57 -11.17 -0.86
C ALA A 520 3.09 -11.19 -1.12
N LYS A 521 3.52 -11.61 -2.31
CA LYS A 521 4.93 -11.53 -2.75
C LYS A 521 5.47 -10.10 -2.65
N TYR A 522 4.72 -9.11 -3.15
CA TYR A 522 5.14 -7.72 -3.09
C TYR A 522 5.21 -7.16 -1.65
N VAL A 523 4.26 -7.54 -0.78
CA VAL A 523 4.30 -7.18 0.65
C VAL A 523 5.54 -7.79 1.30
N ALA A 524 5.83 -9.07 1.04
CA ALA A 524 7.02 -9.76 1.54
C ALA A 524 8.32 -9.07 1.09
N ASP A 525 8.44 -8.73 -0.19
CA ASP A 525 9.61 -8.00 -0.71
C ASP A 525 9.80 -6.66 0.00
N CYS A 526 8.70 -5.97 0.37
CA CYS A 526 8.77 -4.71 1.11
C CYS A 526 9.18 -4.91 2.58
N VAL A 527 8.77 -6.02 3.22
CA VAL A 527 9.17 -6.37 4.61
C VAL A 527 10.68 -6.61 4.70
N GLU A 528 11.29 -7.19 3.67
CA GLU A 528 12.75 -7.38 3.61
C GLU A 528 13.54 -6.06 3.62
N THR A 529 12.92 -4.95 3.23
CA THR A 529 13.57 -3.62 3.24
C THR A 529 13.58 -2.95 4.62
N LEU A 530 12.81 -3.47 5.59
CA LEU A 530 12.70 -2.90 6.93
C LEU A 530 13.96 -3.19 7.76
N PRO A 531 14.33 -2.29 8.69
CA PRO A 531 15.44 -2.54 9.61
C PRO A 531 15.08 -3.69 10.55
N TRP A 532 16.08 -4.52 10.89
CA TRP A 532 15.88 -5.70 11.73
C TRP A 532 16.88 -5.78 12.90
N ASN A 533 18.07 -5.18 12.76
CA ASN A 533 19.08 -5.08 13.83
C ASN A 533 18.92 -3.77 14.61
N VAL A 534 17.74 -3.57 15.20
CA VAL A 534 17.33 -2.35 15.89
C VAL A 534 16.42 -2.71 17.07
N SER A 535 16.31 -1.83 18.07
CA SER A 535 15.32 -1.97 19.15
C SER A 535 13.91 -2.02 18.58
N SER A 536 13.04 -2.86 19.13
CA SER A 536 11.62 -2.90 18.73
C SER A 536 10.96 -1.55 19.06
N GLY A 537 10.24 -0.98 18.09
CA GLY A 537 9.44 0.22 18.30
C GLY A 537 8.08 -0.11 18.91
N HIS A 538 7.37 0.91 19.38
CA HIS A 538 6.03 0.77 19.95
C HIS A 538 5.03 1.65 19.19
N ALA A 539 3.90 1.06 18.79
CA ALA A 539 2.81 1.81 18.19
C ALA A 539 1.48 1.55 18.93
N SER A 540 0.76 2.61 19.27
CA SER A 540 -0.52 2.52 19.99
C SER A 540 -1.60 3.41 19.38
N GLN A 541 -2.87 2.98 19.53
CA GLN A 541 -4.00 3.84 19.21
C GLN A 541 -4.27 4.75 20.39
N ALA A 542 -3.99 6.05 20.22
CA ALA A 542 -4.14 7.03 21.28
C ALA A 542 -4.45 8.40 20.70
N ASP A 543 -5.24 9.18 21.45
CA ASP A 543 -5.38 10.61 21.21
C ASP A 543 -4.07 11.31 21.58
N ALA A 544 -3.55 12.13 20.66
CA ALA A 544 -2.36 12.94 20.89
C ALA A 544 -2.48 13.83 22.13
N ALA A 545 -3.70 14.30 22.47
CA ALA A 545 -3.95 15.14 23.63
C ALA A 545 -3.94 14.38 24.98
N ASN A 546 -4.17 13.07 24.97
CA ASN A 546 -4.31 12.24 26.17
C ASN A 546 -3.23 11.16 26.26
N ASN A 547 -2.17 11.24 25.45
CA ASN A 547 -1.15 10.22 25.39
C ASN A 547 -0.21 10.34 26.61
N SER A 548 -0.13 9.28 27.41
CA SER A 548 0.74 9.19 28.59
C SER A 548 2.18 8.77 28.25
N ILE A 549 2.55 8.65 26.97
CA ILE A 549 3.95 8.55 26.54
C ILE A 549 4.57 9.92 26.80
N THR A 550 4.91 10.17 28.06
CA THR A 550 5.71 11.33 28.46
C THR A 550 7.06 11.17 27.82
N CYS A 551 7.39 12.06 26.88
CA CYS A 551 8.78 12.43 26.67
C CYS A 551 9.36 12.76 28.05
N CYS A 552 10.58 12.32 28.36
CA CYS A 552 11.20 12.45 29.69
C CYS A 552 11.48 13.91 30.07
N ILE A 553 10.54 14.85 29.94
CA ILE A 553 10.67 16.26 30.30
C ILE A 553 9.33 16.68 30.91
N PRO A 554 9.28 17.11 32.18
CA PRO A 554 8.08 17.63 32.81
C PRO A 554 7.48 18.79 32.01
N ASP A 555 6.14 18.90 32.00
CA ASP A 555 5.37 19.94 31.29
C ASP A 555 5.83 21.37 31.60
N ASP A 556 6.47 21.56 32.76
CA ASP A 556 6.96 22.84 33.27
C ASP A 556 8.26 23.33 32.59
N CYS A 557 8.84 22.56 31.66
CA CYS A 557 10.11 22.87 30.99
C CYS A 557 9.98 23.20 29.49
N ILE A 558 8.76 23.29 28.96
CA ILE A 558 8.51 23.52 27.54
C ILE A 558 8.52 25.03 27.22
N ASP A 559 9.64 25.55 26.74
CA ASP A 559 9.63 26.74 25.87
C ASP A 559 9.25 26.25 24.47
N GLU A 560 7.99 26.50 24.07
CA GLU A 560 7.42 26.07 22.79
C GLU A 560 8.25 26.49 21.56
N ASN A 561 9.14 27.48 21.70
CA ASN A 561 9.97 28.00 20.61
C ASN A 561 11.38 27.37 20.49
N ARG A 562 11.77 26.43 21.36
CA ARG A 562 13.16 25.92 21.41
C ARG A 562 13.31 24.41 21.56
N HIS A 563 12.20 23.66 21.57
CA HIS A 563 12.29 22.22 21.77
C HIS A 563 12.61 21.48 20.45
N PRO A 564 13.68 20.65 20.39
CA PRO A 564 14.12 19.99 19.16
C PRO A 564 13.02 19.16 18.46
N LEU A 565 12.11 18.55 19.22
CA LEU A 565 11.02 17.70 18.70
C LEU A 565 9.97 18.45 17.88
N PHE A 566 9.75 19.75 18.11
CA PHE A 566 8.77 20.54 17.35
C PHE A 566 9.33 21.05 16.01
N MET A 567 10.66 21.20 15.89
CA MET A 567 11.30 21.71 14.67
C MET A 567 11.24 20.74 13.49
N ALA A 568 11.33 19.43 13.72
CA ALA A 568 11.33 18.45 12.62
C ALA A 568 10.06 18.52 11.76
N ARG A 569 8.88 18.71 12.39
CA ARG A 569 7.60 18.76 11.66
C ARG A 569 7.43 20.07 10.88
N ALA A 570 7.98 21.18 11.38
CA ALA A 570 7.98 22.48 10.68
C ALA A 570 8.89 22.44 9.44
N VAL A 571 10.12 21.93 9.58
CA VAL A 571 11.06 21.80 8.46
C VAL A 571 10.58 20.78 7.41
N LEU A 572 9.94 19.68 7.84
CA LEU A 572 9.26 18.73 6.92
C LEU A 572 8.12 19.35 6.11
N ARG A 573 7.48 20.42 6.60
CA ARG A 573 6.45 21.15 5.83
C ARG A 573 7.05 22.10 4.80
N GLU A 574 8.27 22.57 4.99
CA GLU A 574 8.96 23.42 4.01
C GLU A 574 9.72 22.61 2.94
N LEU A 575 10.09 21.36 3.25
CA LEU A 575 10.78 20.44 2.33
C LEU A 575 9.84 19.62 1.43
N ILE A 576 8.52 19.71 1.62
CA ILE A 576 7.50 18.91 0.92
C ILE A 576 6.42 19.83 0.39
#